data_AF-A0A9W7E4R2-F1
#
_entry.id   AF-A0A9W7E4R2-F1
#
_cell.length_a   1.000
_cell.length_b   1.000
_cell.length_c   1.000
_cell.angle_alpha   90.00
_cell.angle_beta   90.00
_cell.angle_gamma   90.00
#
_symmetry.space_group_name_H-M   'P 1'
#
loop_
_entity.id
_entity.type
_entity.pdbx_description
1 polymer ?
#
loop_
_entity_poly.entity_id
_entity_poly.type
_entity_poly.pdbx_seq_one_letter_code
_entity_poly.pdbx_strand_id
1 'polypeptide(L)'
;MPSYRYSLAFTGHAAAAKALTHTPSYTKPTFDLLSSIFKLIVREEVYSYWVQKGDCAPFFLTTYCENHNTSMCDLNEQWHGKKRYKLSRSCAAEEVLKFTLGNTEYTLDSLLQRLVLQAEDQKGQLGGGITCELANVYPSCQSHLHASLRLLSTLDSSNENRYSAIRKTWQDYLLTENIAKGWDTPAGSTPFGERLFEIAQQTPRHINIPDFGIPIGCASHDVWVLAYLRSWTLESYVDSPNPEHVLERGRELLKNHVGWKDGQLQDERCKVLAGEENWDVASAMFPVVEAAVQDWDFEKSR
;
A
#
# COMPACT_ATOMS: atom_id res chain seq x y z
N MET A 1 -15.99 -8.80 4.04
CA MET A 1 -15.97 -9.14 2.59
C MET A 1 -14.59 -9.65 2.22
N PRO A 2 -14.45 -10.65 1.32
CA PRO A 2 -13.18 -10.98 0.69
C PRO A 2 -12.57 -9.74 0.05
N SER A 3 -11.26 -9.55 0.16
CA SER A 3 -10.58 -8.37 -0.38
C SER A 3 -10.34 -8.51 -1.89
N TYR A 4 -11.41 -8.59 -2.68
CA TYR A 4 -11.38 -8.79 -4.14
C TYR A 4 -10.37 -7.88 -4.85
N ARG A 5 -10.19 -6.64 -4.37
CA ARG A 5 -9.18 -5.69 -4.87
C ARG A 5 -7.74 -6.23 -4.84
N TYR A 6 -7.34 -6.90 -3.76
CA TYR A 6 -5.98 -7.40 -3.61
C TYR A 6 -5.76 -8.65 -4.46
N SER A 7 -6.73 -9.57 -4.50
CA SER A 7 -6.69 -10.72 -5.41
C SER A 7 -6.55 -10.31 -6.87
N LEU A 8 -7.33 -9.30 -7.30
CA LEU A 8 -7.24 -8.73 -8.65
C LEU A 8 -5.88 -8.04 -8.90
N ALA A 9 -5.40 -7.22 -7.96
CA ALA A 9 -4.11 -6.53 -8.08
C ALA A 9 -2.93 -7.50 -8.18
N PHE A 10 -2.84 -8.49 -7.29
CA PHE A 10 -1.77 -9.48 -7.31
C PHE A 10 -1.79 -10.36 -8.55
N THR A 11 -2.98 -10.74 -9.02
CA THR A 11 -3.11 -11.45 -10.31
C THR A 11 -2.57 -10.59 -11.46
N GLY A 12 -2.85 -9.29 -11.45
CA GLY A 12 -2.32 -8.35 -12.43
C GLY A 12 -0.80 -8.25 -12.40
N HIS A 13 -0.21 -8.13 -11.21
CA HIS A 13 1.25 -8.10 -11.04
C HIS A 13 1.92 -9.39 -11.55
N ALA A 14 1.38 -10.56 -11.21
CA ALA A 14 1.90 -11.84 -11.69
C ALA A 14 1.79 -11.99 -13.22
N ALA A 15 0.66 -11.57 -13.81
CA ALA A 15 0.47 -11.59 -15.25
C ALA A 15 1.46 -10.67 -15.98
N ALA A 16 1.71 -9.48 -15.45
CA ALA A 16 2.69 -8.53 -15.98
C ALA A 16 4.11 -9.10 -15.92
N ALA A 17 4.51 -9.68 -14.78
CA ALA A 17 5.82 -10.34 -14.63
C ALA A 17 6.00 -11.50 -15.62
N LYS A 18 4.94 -12.29 -15.86
CA LYS A 18 4.96 -13.39 -16.83
C LYS A 18 5.17 -12.92 -18.26
N ALA A 19 4.57 -11.79 -18.66
CA ALA A 19 4.80 -11.22 -19.99
C ALA A 19 6.24 -10.75 -20.21
N LEU A 20 6.89 -10.21 -19.16
CA LEU A 20 8.27 -9.75 -19.23
C LEU A 20 9.27 -10.92 -19.32
N THR A 21 8.96 -12.06 -18.70
CA THR A 21 9.87 -13.21 -18.58
C THR A 21 9.75 -14.23 -19.73
N HIS A 22 8.58 -14.32 -20.40
CA HIS A 22 8.28 -15.49 -21.25
C HIS A 22 8.03 -15.23 -22.75
N THR A 23 8.72 -14.29 -23.41
CA THR A 23 8.68 -14.03 -24.87
C THR A 23 7.44 -13.27 -25.37
N PRO A 24 7.50 -12.61 -26.56
CA PRO A 24 6.39 -11.80 -27.12
C PRO A 24 5.04 -12.52 -27.27
N SER A 25 5.05 -13.86 -27.26
CA SER A 25 3.86 -14.70 -27.41
C SER A 25 2.82 -14.52 -26.29
N TYR A 26 3.25 -14.09 -25.10
CA TYR A 26 2.34 -13.85 -23.97
C TYR A 26 1.88 -12.39 -23.86
N THR A 27 2.42 -11.47 -24.66
CA THR A 27 2.10 -10.04 -24.55
C THR A 27 0.61 -9.77 -24.74
N LYS A 28 -0.01 -10.30 -25.80
CA LYS A 28 -1.44 -10.09 -26.07
C LYS A 28 -2.34 -10.76 -25.01
N PRO A 29 -2.18 -12.06 -24.69
CA PRO A 29 -2.96 -12.68 -23.61
C PRO A 29 -2.83 -11.96 -22.25
N THR A 30 -1.62 -11.50 -21.90
CA THR A 30 -1.42 -10.73 -20.67
C THR A 30 -2.13 -9.38 -20.75
N PHE A 31 -2.06 -8.68 -21.88
CA PHE A 31 -2.78 -7.41 -22.05
C PHE A 31 -4.30 -7.59 -21.91
N ASP A 32 -4.87 -8.62 -22.53
CA ASP A 32 -6.30 -8.93 -22.45
C ASP A 32 -6.73 -9.25 -21.00
N LEU A 33 -5.89 -9.99 -20.27
CA LEU A 33 -6.09 -10.27 -18.84
C LEU A 33 -6.00 -9.00 -17.99
N LEU A 34 -4.96 -8.18 -18.16
CA LEU A 34 -4.79 -6.92 -17.44
C LEU A 34 -5.95 -5.94 -17.71
N SER A 35 -6.41 -5.86 -18.96
CA SER A 35 -7.59 -5.07 -19.32
C SER A 35 -8.84 -5.56 -18.60
N SER A 36 -9.02 -6.88 -18.51
CA SER A 36 -10.13 -7.49 -17.79
C SER A 36 -10.07 -7.23 -16.28
N ILE A 37 -8.88 -7.36 -15.67
CA ILE A 37 -8.64 -7.03 -14.27
C ILE A 37 -8.96 -5.57 -13.98
N PHE A 38 -8.51 -4.65 -14.84
CA PHE A 38 -8.80 -3.23 -14.70
C PHE A 38 -10.31 -2.94 -14.77
N LYS A 39 -11.04 -3.61 -15.66
CA LYS A 39 -12.51 -3.51 -15.70
C LYS A 39 -13.18 -4.03 -14.44
N LEU A 40 -12.62 -5.04 -13.78
CA LEU A 40 -13.16 -5.61 -12.55
C LEU A 40 -12.85 -4.74 -11.33
N ILE A 41 -11.63 -4.20 -11.22
CA ILE A 41 -11.21 -3.47 -10.01
C ILE A 41 -11.98 -2.15 -9.80
N VAL A 42 -12.55 -1.60 -10.87
CA VAL A 42 -13.37 -0.38 -10.84
C VAL A 42 -14.86 -0.64 -10.65
N ARG A 43 -15.28 -1.89 -10.45
CA ARG A 43 -16.70 -2.20 -10.21
C ARG A 43 -17.11 -1.89 -8.78
N GLU A 44 -18.38 -1.55 -8.60
CA GLU A 44 -18.95 -1.19 -7.31
C GLU A 44 -18.73 -2.26 -6.25
N GLU A 45 -18.89 -3.53 -6.59
CA GLU A 45 -18.69 -4.63 -5.64
C GLU A 45 -17.27 -4.70 -5.04
N VAL A 46 -16.28 -4.06 -5.67
CA VAL A 46 -14.87 -4.06 -5.21
C VAL A 46 -14.60 -2.92 -4.23
N TYR A 47 -15.29 -1.78 -4.34
CA TYR A 47 -15.09 -0.60 -3.49
C TYR A 47 -16.29 -0.24 -2.60
N SER A 48 -17.41 -0.98 -2.68
CA SER A 48 -18.67 -0.68 -1.98
C SER A 48 -18.52 -0.55 -0.47
N TYR A 49 -17.52 -1.21 0.13
CA TYR A 49 -17.20 -1.08 1.56
C TYR A 49 -16.93 0.38 2.00
N TRP A 50 -16.60 1.27 1.07
CA TRP A 50 -16.44 2.69 1.38
C TRP A 50 -17.77 3.40 1.65
N VAL A 51 -18.84 2.98 0.98
CA VAL A 51 -20.15 3.64 1.01
C VAL A 51 -21.19 2.88 1.83
N GLN A 52 -20.96 1.59 2.05
CA GLN A 52 -21.89 0.73 2.77
C GLN A 52 -21.94 1.10 4.26
N LYS A 53 -23.13 1.47 4.74
CA LYS A 53 -23.36 1.74 6.15
C LYS A 53 -23.21 0.45 6.96
N GLY A 54 -22.59 0.55 8.13
CA GLY A 54 -22.31 -0.61 8.96
C GLY A 54 -21.09 -1.41 8.52
N ASP A 55 -20.47 -1.08 7.39
CA ASP A 55 -19.24 -1.73 6.93
C ASP A 55 -18.14 -0.67 6.77
N CYS A 56 -17.04 -0.87 7.46
CA CYS A 56 -15.88 0.00 7.41
C CYS A 56 -14.61 -0.83 7.37
N ALA A 57 -13.71 -0.45 6.48
CA ALA A 57 -12.34 -0.91 6.54
C ALA A 57 -11.52 0.08 7.39
N PRO A 58 -10.41 -0.36 7.97
CA PRO A 58 -10.12 -1.77 8.22
C PRO A 58 -11.14 -2.37 9.20
N PHE A 59 -11.24 -3.70 9.24
CA PHE A 59 -12.31 -4.46 9.89
C PHE A 59 -12.50 -4.15 11.40
N PHE A 60 -11.52 -3.56 12.11
CA PHE A 60 -11.72 -3.11 13.50
C PHE A 60 -12.63 -1.87 13.61
N LEU A 61 -12.85 -1.14 12.51
CA LEU A 61 -13.85 -0.08 12.42
C LEU A 61 -15.27 -0.62 12.17
N THR A 62 -15.42 -1.90 11.79
CA THR A 62 -16.71 -2.51 11.50
C THR A 62 -17.66 -2.36 12.68
N THR A 63 -17.26 -2.75 13.90
CA THR A 63 -18.10 -2.60 15.10
C THR A 63 -18.50 -1.14 15.37
N TYR A 64 -17.60 -0.19 15.13
CA TYR A 64 -17.93 1.22 15.26
C TYR A 64 -19.00 1.62 14.23
N CYS A 65 -18.79 1.26 12.97
CA CYS A 65 -19.68 1.62 11.88
C CYS A 65 -21.04 0.95 11.97
N GLU A 66 -21.12 -0.30 12.44
CA GLU A 66 -22.36 -1.00 12.76
C GLU A 66 -23.13 -0.25 13.85
N ASN A 67 -22.46 0.07 14.97
CA ASN A 67 -23.10 0.72 16.11
C ASN A 67 -23.57 2.15 15.82
N HIS A 68 -22.88 2.87 14.92
CA HIS A 68 -23.18 4.27 14.61
C HIS A 68 -23.93 4.45 13.28
N ASN A 69 -24.22 3.36 12.57
CA ASN A 69 -24.81 3.39 11.23
C ASN A 69 -24.05 4.36 10.28
N THR A 70 -22.73 4.21 10.26
CA THR A 70 -21.80 5.01 9.43
C THR A 70 -21.08 4.14 8.40
N SER A 71 -20.57 4.77 7.35
CA SER A 71 -19.67 4.21 6.32
C SER A 71 -18.34 4.97 6.36
N MET A 72 -17.33 4.48 5.64
CA MET A 72 -16.06 5.21 5.50
C MET A 72 -16.24 6.61 4.88
N CYS A 73 -17.19 6.77 3.96
CA CYS A 73 -17.52 8.07 3.40
C CYS A 73 -18.06 9.05 4.46
N ASP A 74 -18.91 8.59 5.38
CA ASP A 74 -19.43 9.47 6.44
C ASP A 74 -18.33 9.92 7.39
N LEU A 75 -17.44 9.00 7.75
CA LEU A 75 -16.30 9.32 8.59
C LEU A 75 -15.39 10.35 7.90
N ASN A 76 -15.19 10.20 6.58
CA ASN A 76 -14.38 11.11 5.78
C ASN A 76 -14.98 12.51 5.68
N GLU A 77 -16.30 12.62 5.51
CA GLU A 77 -17.01 13.89 5.56
C GLU A 77 -16.91 14.57 6.93
N GLN A 78 -16.94 13.79 8.02
CA GLN A 78 -16.77 14.31 9.37
C GLN A 78 -15.36 14.87 9.58
N TRP A 79 -14.33 14.21 9.04
CA TRP A 79 -12.93 14.65 9.16
C TRP A 79 -12.62 15.94 8.40
N HIS A 80 -13.04 16.03 7.13
CA HIS A 80 -12.71 17.17 6.27
C HIS A 80 -13.76 18.30 6.29
N GLY A 81 -14.89 18.07 6.95
CA GLY A 81 -16.03 18.98 7.03
C GLY A 81 -16.88 19.01 5.76
N LYS A 82 -18.21 18.99 5.92
CA LYS A 82 -19.21 19.02 4.83
C LYS A 82 -19.05 20.16 3.82
N LYS A 83 -18.36 21.26 4.18
CA LYS A 83 -18.20 22.45 3.33
C LYS A 83 -17.11 22.33 2.27
N ARG A 84 -16.06 21.50 2.45
CA ARG A 84 -15.05 21.24 1.40
C ARG A 84 -15.56 20.31 0.30
N TYR A 85 -16.61 19.52 0.57
CA TYR A 85 -17.17 18.52 -0.34
C TYR A 85 -18.37 18.98 -1.18
N LYS A 86 -18.79 20.26 -1.09
CA LYS A 86 -19.84 20.80 -1.98
C LYS A 86 -19.50 20.75 -3.47
N LEU A 87 -18.25 20.46 -3.84
CA LEU A 87 -17.77 20.29 -5.21
C LEU A 87 -17.60 18.82 -5.68
N SER A 88 -17.77 17.82 -4.80
CA SER A 88 -17.69 16.40 -5.19
C SER A 88 -18.88 15.63 -4.63
N ARG A 89 -19.97 15.59 -5.41
CA ARG A 89 -21.13 14.78 -5.04
C ARG A 89 -20.76 13.29 -5.15
N SER A 90 -20.80 12.53 -4.05
CA SER A 90 -21.11 11.08 -3.85
C SER A 90 -20.43 9.94 -4.61
N CYS A 91 -19.51 9.19 -3.95
CA CYS A 91 -18.94 7.86 -4.29
C CYS A 91 -19.91 6.86 -4.99
N ALA A 92 -19.67 6.52 -6.28
CA ALA A 92 -20.20 5.36 -7.06
C ALA A 92 -19.89 5.51 -8.58
N ALA A 93 -19.77 4.37 -9.31
CA ALA A 93 -19.16 4.15 -10.63
C ALA A 93 -20.09 3.58 -11.71
N GLU A 94 -19.80 3.88 -12.99
CA GLU A 94 -20.00 2.99 -14.17
C GLU A 94 -19.07 3.35 -15.36
N GLU A 95 -18.68 2.32 -16.14
CA GLU A 95 -18.03 2.16 -17.48
C GLU A 95 -16.68 2.80 -17.96
N VAL A 96 -15.57 2.12 -17.59
CA VAL A 96 -14.39 1.62 -18.37
C VAL A 96 -13.47 2.54 -19.22
N LEU A 97 -13.86 3.72 -19.69
CA LEU A 97 -12.89 4.74 -20.17
C LEU A 97 -12.92 6.02 -19.33
N LYS A 98 -14.01 6.13 -18.59
CA LYS A 98 -14.35 7.10 -17.58
C LYS A 98 -14.95 6.26 -16.48
N PHE A 99 -14.40 6.29 -15.27
CA PHE A 99 -15.04 5.63 -14.14
C PHE A 99 -15.43 6.69 -13.14
N THR A 100 -16.65 6.61 -12.62
CA THR A 100 -17.12 7.59 -11.65
C THR A 100 -16.66 7.13 -10.25
N LEU A 101 -15.72 7.84 -9.62
CA LEU A 101 -15.52 7.72 -8.17
C LEU A 101 -16.20 8.88 -7.52
N GLY A 102 -17.49 8.77 -7.50
CA GLY A 102 -18.28 9.59 -6.66
C GLY A 102 -18.76 10.89 -7.25
N ASN A 103 -19.76 10.76 -8.13
CA ASN A 103 -20.22 11.67 -9.19
C ASN A 103 -19.12 12.54 -9.80
N THR A 104 -17.89 12.07 -9.71
CA THR A 104 -16.71 12.68 -10.26
C THR A 104 -16.21 11.68 -11.29
N GLU A 105 -16.20 12.11 -12.54
CA GLU A 105 -15.73 11.30 -13.66
C GLU A 105 -14.20 11.29 -13.63
N TYR A 106 -13.60 10.10 -13.68
CA TYR A 106 -12.16 9.91 -13.74
C TYR A 106 -11.76 9.22 -15.03
N THR A 107 -10.80 9.80 -15.74
CA THR A 107 -9.89 9.06 -16.63
C THR A 107 -8.71 8.51 -15.82
N LEU A 108 -7.96 7.55 -16.37
CA LEU A 108 -6.69 7.11 -15.78
C LEU A 108 -5.77 8.31 -15.49
N ASP A 109 -5.60 9.21 -16.46
CA ASP A 109 -4.79 10.42 -16.31
C ASP A 109 -5.29 11.30 -15.16
N SER A 110 -6.60 11.49 -15.04
CA SER A 110 -7.16 12.30 -13.96
C SER A 110 -6.98 11.64 -12.59
N LEU A 111 -7.09 10.30 -12.49
CA LEU A 111 -6.84 9.57 -11.25
C LEU A 111 -5.37 9.73 -10.83
N LEU A 112 -4.46 9.53 -11.78
CA LEU A 112 -3.03 9.68 -11.55
C LEU A 112 -2.68 11.12 -11.14
N GLN A 113 -3.24 12.12 -11.82
CA GLN A 113 -3.06 13.52 -11.43
C GLN A 113 -3.56 13.79 -10.02
N ARG A 114 -4.71 13.23 -9.61
CA ARG A 114 -5.19 13.39 -8.23
C ARG A 114 -4.29 12.71 -7.21
N LEU A 115 -3.83 11.50 -7.49
CA LEU A 115 -2.89 10.80 -6.61
C LEU A 115 -1.59 11.60 -6.45
N VAL A 116 -1.06 12.15 -7.54
CA VAL A 116 0.12 13.02 -7.53
C VAL A 116 -0.13 14.29 -6.70
N LEU A 117 -1.27 14.96 -6.91
CA LEU A 117 -1.62 16.16 -6.15
C LEU A 117 -1.81 15.89 -4.66
N GLN A 118 -2.43 14.76 -4.30
CA GLN A 118 -2.58 14.35 -2.90
C GLN A 118 -1.22 14.03 -2.28
N ALA A 119 -0.38 13.27 -2.97
CA ALA A 119 0.97 12.99 -2.50
C ALA A 119 1.77 14.29 -2.31
N GLU A 120 1.65 15.26 -3.21
CA GLU A 120 2.29 16.57 -3.09
C GLU A 120 1.84 17.37 -1.87
N ASP A 121 0.53 17.43 -1.63
CA ASP A 121 -0.05 18.08 -0.46
C ASP A 121 0.43 17.46 0.86
N GLN A 122 0.70 16.16 0.85
CA GLN A 122 1.12 15.41 2.04
C GLN A 122 2.65 15.29 2.21
N LYS A 123 3.46 15.80 1.27
CA LYS A 123 4.95 15.72 1.33
C LYS A 123 5.54 16.18 2.66
N GLY A 124 5.06 17.31 3.18
CA GLY A 124 5.60 17.93 4.39
C GLY A 124 5.10 17.33 5.70
N GLN A 125 4.16 16.37 5.67
CA GLN A 125 3.55 15.78 6.87
C GLN A 125 3.77 14.27 6.96
N LEU A 126 3.71 13.57 5.82
CA LEU A 126 3.66 12.12 5.73
C LEU A 126 4.57 11.59 4.62
N GLY A 127 5.60 12.35 4.25
CA GLY A 127 6.51 12.00 3.17
C GLY A 127 5.88 11.96 1.77
N GLY A 128 4.62 12.37 1.63
CA GLY A 128 3.83 12.20 0.41
C GLY A 128 3.11 10.87 0.32
N GLY A 129 3.03 10.13 1.43
CA GLY A 129 2.08 9.04 1.58
C GLY A 129 0.65 9.57 1.65
N ILE A 130 -0.26 8.85 1.02
CA ILE A 130 -1.69 9.15 1.02
C ILE A 130 -2.43 8.25 2.03
N THR A 131 -3.44 8.80 2.68
CA THR A 131 -4.25 8.04 3.63
C THR A 131 -5.06 6.96 2.90
N CYS A 132 -5.07 5.74 3.45
CA CYS A 132 -6.01 4.71 3.01
C CYS A 132 -7.35 4.99 3.66
N GLU A 133 -7.43 4.79 4.97
CA GLU A 133 -8.51 5.27 5.80
C GLU A 133 -8.12 6.55 6.53
N LEU A 134 -9.07 7.14 7.25
CA LEU A 134 -8.87 8.45 7.87
C LEU A 134 -7.66 8.47 8.78
N ALA A 135 -6.74 9.36 8.41
CA ALA A 135 -5.46 9.57 9.05
C ALA A 135 -4.51 8.37 9.05
N ASN A 136 -4.81 7.22 8.43
CA ASN A 136 -3.89 6.08 8.45
C ASN A 136 -3.18 5.95 7.10
N VAL A 137 -1.85 5.97 7.14
CA VAL A 137 -0.97 5.74 6.00
C VAL A 137 -0.25 4.42 6.21
N TYR A 138 -0.60 3.44 5.37
CA TYR A 138 -0.01 2.10 5.41
C TYR A 138 1.13 2.05 4.39
N PRO A 139 2.38 1.81 4.83
CA PRO A 139 3.51 1.67 3.92
C PRO A 139 3.31 0.61 2.82
N SER A 140 2.60 -0.48 3.12
CA SER A 140 2.25 -1.52 2.15
C SER A 140 1.39 -0.97 1.01
N CYS A 141 0.38 -0.16 1.33
CA CYS A 141 -0.45 0.51 0.33
C CYS A 141 0.33 1.57 -0.46
N GLN A 142 1.19 2.35 0.23
CA GLN A 142 2.02 3.37 -0.43
C GLN A 142 2.98 2.77 -1.45
N SER A 143 3.45 1.54 -1.23
CA SER A 143 4.30 0.83 -2.18
C SER A 143 3.68 0.74 -3.58
N HIS A 144 2.35 0.58 -3.69
CA HIS A 144 1.66 0.60 -4.99
C HIS A 144 1.66 1.98 -5.64
N LEU A 145 1.41 3.05 -4.87
CA LEU A 145 1.45 4.42 -5.35
C LEU A 145 2.85 4.75 -5.90
N HIS A 146 3.88 4.52 -5.10
CA HIS A 146 5.25 4.91 -5.48
C HIS A 146 5.83 4.02 -6.58
N ALA A 147 5.46 2.74 -6.65
CA ALA A 147 5.78 1.89 -7.81
C ALA A 147 5.11 2.42 -9.08
N SER A 148 3.85 2.86 -8.98
CA SER A 148 3.13 3.48 -10.10
C SER A 148 3.79 4.78 -10.56
N LEU A 149 4.27 5.62 -9.63
CA LEU A 149 5.01 6.84 -9.97
C LEU A 149 6.33 6.55 -10.71
N ARG A 150 7.03 5.46 -10.36
CA ARG A 150 8.20 5.03 -11.13
C ARG A 150 7.81 4.61 -12.54
N LEU A 151 6.76 3.79 -12.68
CA LEU A 151 6.26 3.42 -14.01
C LEU A 151 5.88 4.66 -14.83
N LEU A 152 5.21 5.63 -14.23
CA LEU A 152 4.85 6.88 -14.90
C LEU A 152 6.07 7.71 -15.32
N SER A 153 7.14 7.75 -14.54
CA SER A 153 8.38 8.41 -14.99
C SER A 153 8.96 7.81 -16.27
N THR A 154 8.72 6.52 -16.54
CA THR A 154 9.16 5.89 -17.80
C THR A 154 8.23 6.19 -18.98
N LEU A 155 6.96 6.49 -18.71
CA LEU A 155 5.94 6.77 -19.75
C LEU A 155 5.82 8.27 -20.05
N ASP A 156 6.13 9.13 -19.08
CA ASP A 156 6.03 10.58 -19.16
C ASP A 156 7.29 11.23 -18.56
N SER A 157 8.35 11.27 -19.37
CA SER A 157 9.64 11.85 -18.99
C SER A 157 9.55 13.35 -18.67
N SER A 158 8.51 14.06 -19.14
CA SER A 158 8.32 15.49 -18.87
C SER A 158 8.03 15.78 -17.39
N ASN A 159 7.48 14.79 -16.66
CA ASN A 159 7.19 14.87 -15.23
C ASN A 159 8.13 13.99 -14.37
N GLU A 160 9.19 13.41 -14.94
CA GLU A 160 10.10 12.52 -14.21
C GLU A 160 10.63 13.13 -12.92
N ASN A 161 11.10 14.39 -12.98
CA ASN A 161 11.62 15.10 -11.80
C ASN A 161 10.55 15.26 -10.71
N ARG A 162 9.30 15.51 -11.10
CA ARG A 162 8.17 15.66 -10.19
C ARG A 162 7.86 14.34 -9.48
N TYR A 163 7.79 13.24 -10.24
CA TYR A 163 7.52 11.91 -9.71
C TYR A 163 8.67 11.39 -8.85
N SER A 164 9.91 11.62 -9.27
CA SER A 164 11.12 11.27 -8.51
C SER A 164 11.18 12.03 -7.18
N ALA A 165 10.85 13.33 -7.17
CA ALA A 165 10.80 14.10 -5.93
C ALA A 165 9.77 13.55 -4.93
N ILE A 166 8.58 13.14 -5.38
CA ILE A 166 7.58 12.50 -4.51
C ILE A 166 8.13 11.19 -3.93
N ARG A 167 8.73 10.34 -4.77
CA ARG A 167 9.30 9.07 -4.31
C ARG A 167 10.46 9.28 -3.34
N LYS A 168 11.30 10.30 -3.56
CA LYS A 168 12.39 10.63 -2.64
C LYS A 168 11.85 11.00 -1.26
N THR A 169 10.87 11.91 -1.19
CA THR A 169 10.31 12.34 0.10
C THR A 169 9.66 11.17 0.83
N TRP A 170 9.00 10.26 0.11
CA TRP A 170 8.42 9.06 0.73
C TRP A 170 9.50 8.10 1.23
N GLN A 171 10.55 7.91 0.44
CA GLN A 171 11.70 7.10 0.84
C GLN A 171 12.37 7.68 2.08
N ASP A 172 12.62 8.99 2.13
CA ASP A 172 13.15 9.69 3.29
C ASP A 172 12.28 9.44 4.52
N TYR A 173 10.98 9.67 4.40
CA TYR A 173 10.02 9.45 5.48
C TYR A 173 9.99 8.00 5.94
N LEU A 174 9.90 7.04 5.01
CA LEU A 174 9.77 5.62 5.33
C LEU A 174 11.00 5.13 6.11
N LEU A 175 12.20 5.51 5.65
CA LEU A 175 13.46 5.00 6.17
C LEU A 175 13.94 5.74 7.42
N THR A 176 13.47 6.96 7.68
CA THR A 176 13.94 7.76 8.83
C THR A 176 12.89 7.93 9.92
N GLU A 177 11.61 8.06 9.55
CA GLU A 177 10.51 8.38 10.48
C GLU A 177 9.58 7.21 10.73
N ASN A 178 9.39 6.33 9.74
CA ASN A 178 8.42 5.23 9.81
C ASN A 178 9.05 3.86 10.16
N ILE A 179 10.36 3.70 9.98
CA ILE A 179 11.06 2.51 10.43
C ILE A 179 10.98 2.45 11.96
N ALA A 180 10.49 1.34 12.50
CA ALA A 180 10.20 1.26 13.93
C ALA A 180 11.46 1.53 14.75
N LYS A 181 11.34 2.33 15.81
CA LYS A 181 12.43 2.56 16.76
C LYS A 181 12.85 1.23 17.36
N GLY A 182 14.01 0.72 16.95
CA GLY A 182 14.53 -0.58 17.40
C GLY A 182 14.51 -1.70 16.36
N TRP A 183 14.46 -1.41 15.06
CA TRP A 183 14.77 -2.43 14.03
C TRP A 183 16.21 -3.03 14.17
N ASP A 184 17.10 -2.31 14.85
CA ASP A 184 18.44 -2.75 15.29
C ASP A 184 18.45 -3.56 16.60
N THR A 185 17.30 -3.78 17.24
CA THR A 185 17.23 -4.57 18.48
C THR A 185 17.41 -6.07 18.16
N PRO A 186 18.00 -6.90 19.02
CA PRO A 186 18.21 -8.31 18.71
C PRO A 186 16.90 -9.11 18.63
N ALA A 187 16.75 -9.89 17.55
CA ALA A 187 15.57 -10.71 17.29
C ALA A 187 15.20 -11.56 18.52
N GLY A 188 13.95 -11.41 18.99
CA GLY A 188 13.42 -12.11 20.17
C GLY A 188 13.40 -11.29 21.46
N SER A 189 13.86 -10.04 21.44
CA SER A 189 13.87 -9.16 22.63
C SER A 189 12.51 -8.53 22.96
N THR A 190 11.56 -8.55 22.02
CA THR A 190 10.22 -8.00 22.23
C THR A 190 9.13 -9.08 22.14
N PRO A 191 8.07 -9.02 22.97
CA PRO A 191 6.95 -9.97 22.93
C PRO A 191 6.20 -10.01 21.59
N PHE A 192 6.40 -8.97 20.77
CA PHE A 192 5.66 -8.78 19.53
C PHE A 192 6.42 -9.23 18.28
N GLY A 193 7.73 -9.55 18.41
CA GLY A 193 8.65 -9.63 17.29
C GLY A 193 8.88 -8.22 16.75
N GLU A 194 10.14 -7.79 16.66
CA GLU A 194 10.47 -6.47 16.11
C GLU A 194 9.83 -6.33 14.73
N ARG A 195 9.02 -5.27 14.56
CA ARG A 195 8.38 -4.90 13.30
C ARG A 195 9.25 -3.88 12.62
N LEU A 196 9.28 -3.90 11.29
CA LEU A 196 10.14 -3.00 10.56
C LEU A 196 9.44 -1.66 10.28
N PHE A 197 8.17 -1.67 9.89
CA PHE A 197 7.45 -0.45 9.51
C PHE A 197 6.21 -0.18 10.38
N GLU A 198 6.07 1.06 10.82
CA GLU A 198 4.90 1.53 11.56
C GLU A 198 3.75 1.91 10.62
N ILE A 199 2.51 1.86 11.09
CA ILE A 199 1.39 2.50 10.38
C ILE A 199 1.42 3.98 10.75
N ALA A 200 1.72 4.83 9.79
CA ALA A 200 1.82 6.27 10.00
C ALA A 200 0.44 6.89 10.22
N GLN A 201 0.38 7.86 11.11
CA GLN A 201 -0.87 8.55 11.46
C GLN A 201 -0.79 10.04 11.20
N GLN A 202 -1.76 10.58 10.44
CA GLN A 202 -1.88 12.01 10.20
C GLN A 202 -2.27 12.74 11.50
N THR A 203 -1.49 13.75 11.87
CA THR A 203 -1.73 14.61 13.02
C THR A 203 -1.95 16.07 12.59
N PRO A 204 -2.77 16.87 13.32
CA PRO A 204 -3.53 16.51 14.51
C PRO A 204 -4.75 15.66 14.18
N ARG A 205 -5.16 14.81 15.13
CA ARG A 205 -6.36 13.98 14.99
C ARG A 205 -7.62 14.83 15.10
N HIS A 206 -8.62 14.50 14.30
CA HIS A 206 -9.94 15.10 14.44
C HIS A 206 -10.58 14.66 15.77
N ILE A 207 -11.07 15.61 16.57
CA ILE A 207 -11.59 15.39 17.94
C ILE A 207 -12.74 14.37 18.02
N ASN A 208 -13.47 14.17 16.91
CA ASN A 208 -14.62 13.27 16.85
C ASN A 208 -14.30 11.85 16.36
N ILE A 209 -13.06 11.56 15.97
CA ILE A 209 -12.68 10.20 15.54
C ILE A 209 -11.87 9.56 16.68
N PRO A 210 -12.32 8.43 17.24
CA PRO A 210 -11.62 7.74 18.32
C PRO A 210 -10.19 7.42 17.93
N ASP A 211 -9.29 7.47 18.91
CA ASP A 211 -7.99 6.84 18.76
C ASP A 211 -8.16 5.33 18.80
N PHE A 212 -8.21 4.70 17.63
CA PHE A 212 -8.23 3.24 17.53
C PHE A 212 -6.90 2.60 17.90
N GLY A 213 -5.88 3.41 18.21
CA GLY A 213 -4.64 3.00 18.82
C GLY A 213 -3.93 1.94 18.01
N ILE A 214 -3.95 2.03 16.67
CA ILE A 214 -3.30 1.05 15.79
C ILE A 214 -1.82 1.42 15.76
N PRO A 215 -0.95 0.85 16.62
CA PRO A 215 0.37 1.41 16.80
C PRO A 215 1.40 0.62 15.99
N ILE A 216 1.01 -0.49 15.34
CA ILE A 216 1.95 -1.54 14.98
C ILE A 216 1.49 -2.19 13.67
N GLY A 217 2.28 -2.02 12.60
CA GLY A 217 2.19 -2.86 11.41
C GLY A 217 2.43 -4.32 11.77
N CYS A 218 2.03 -5.26 10.92
CA CYS A 218 2.22 -6.68 11.18
C CYS A 218 3.21 -7.31 10.19
N ALA A 219 3.71 -8.53 10.45
CA ALA A 219 4.72 -9.15 9.58
C ALA A 219 4.28 -9.23 8.11
N SER A 220 2.97 -9.37 7.82
CA SER A 220 2.48 -9.34 6.44
C SER A 220 2.65 -7.96 5.79
N HIS A 221 2.55 -6.87 6.55
CA HIS A 221 2.85 -5.52 6.06
C HIS A 221 4.33 -5.35 5.77
N ASP A 222 5.20 -5.82 6.67
CA ASP A 222 6.66 -5.75 6.48
C ASP A 222 7.09 -6.50 5.22
N VAL A 223 6.61 -7.74 5.04
CA VAL A 223 6.87 -8.52 3.81
C VAL A 223 6.44 -7.75 2.56
N TRP A 224 5.26 -7.13 2.60
CA TRP A 224 4.72 -6.39 1.46
C TRP A 224 5.61 -5.20 1.10
N VAL A 225 5.95 -4.37 2.09
CA VAL A 225 6.81 -3.19 1.88
C VAL A 225 8.16 -3.62 1.33
N LEU A 226 8.79 -4.63 1.95
CA LEU A 226 10.10 -5.13 1.56
C LEU A 226 10.12 -5.67 0.13
N ALA A 227 9.11 -6.46 -0.26
CA ALA A 227 9.00 -7.03 -1.60
C ALA A 227 8.86 -5.95 -2.69
N TYR A 228 8.27 -4.80 -2.36
CA TYR A 228 8.14 -3.67 -3.27
C TYR A 228 9.25 -2.63 -3.12
N LEU A 229 10.10 -2.70 -2.10
CA LEU A 229 11.06 -1.63 -1.76
C LEU A 229 11.89 -1.21 -2.99
N ARG A 230 12.52 -2.19 -3.65
CA ARG A 230 13.32 -1.96 -4.86
C ARG A 230 12.51 -1.42 -6.05
N SER A 231 11.20 -1.69 -6.09
CA SER A 231 10.33 -1.28 -7.20
C SER A 231 10.12 0.22 -7.24
N TRP A 232 10.32 0.95 -6.14
CA TRP A 232 10.06 2.39 -6.08
C TRP A 232 11.20 3.24 -5.52
N THR A 233 12.18 2.63 -4.83
CA THR A 233 13.37 3.34 -4.32
C THR A 233 14.19 3.98 -5.43
N LEU A 234 14.84 5.10 -5.11
CA LEU A 234 15.82 5.74 -5.97
C LEU A 234 17.19 5.08 -5.75
N GLU A 235 17.84 4.69 -6.86
CA GLU A 235 19.18 4.08 -6.84
C GLU A 235 20.26 5.02 -6.30
N SER A 236 20.06 6.33 -6.45
CA SER A 236 20.97 7.37 -5.98
C SER A 236 20.82 7.73 -4.49
N TYR A 237 20.07 6.94 -3.73
CA TYR A 237 19.84 7.21 -2.32
C TYR A 237 21.07 6.87 -1.48
N VAL A 238 21.68 7.90 -0.88
CA VAL A 238 22.94 7.80 -0.12
C VAL A 238 22.75 7.92 1.39
N ASP A 239 21.53 8.21 1.86
CA ASP A 239 21.25 8.43 3.27
C ASP A 239 21.07 7.09 4.03
N SER A 240 21.31 7.12 5.34
CA SER A 240 21.18 5.97 6.24
C SER A 240 19.85 6.01 6.99
N PRO A 241 19.12 4.87 7.12
CA PRO A 241 19.49 3.56 6.60
C PRO A 241 19.29 3.46 5.09
N ASN A 242 20.22 2.81 4.39
CA ASN A 242 20.06 2.59 2.95
C ASN A 242 19.00 1.49 2.70
N PRO A 243 18.28 1.51 1.56
CA PRO A 243 17.22 0.53 1.30
C PRO A 243 17.67 -0.92 1.32
N GLU A 244 18.91 -1.16 0.89
CA GLU A 244 19.51 -2.50 0.86
C GLU A 244 19.63 -3.10 2.26
N HIS A 245 20.19 -2.36 3.19
CA HIS A 245 20.40 -2.80 4.56
C HIS A 245 19.05 -3.03 5.26
N VAL A 246 18.05 -2.18 4.98
CA VAL A 246 16.67 -2.39 5.45
C VAL A 246 16.07 -3.65 4.86
N LEU A 247 16.35 -3.96 3.60
CA LEU A 247 15.90 -5.20 2.94
C LEU A 247 16.54 -6.45 3.57
N GLU A 248 17.86 -6.44 3.74
CA GLU A 248 18.61 -7.54 4.36
C GLU A 248 18.14 -7.79 5.80
N ARG A 249 18.04 -6.72 6.60
CA ARG A 249 17.62 -6.79 7.99
C ARG A 249 16.17 -7.22 8.11
N GLY A 250 15.29 -6.66 7.28
CA GLY A 250 13.89 -7.06 7.21
C GLY A 250 13.71 -8.53 6.85
N ARG A 251 14.48 -9.03 5.88
CA ARG A 251 14.52 -10.46 5.54
C ARG A 251 14.91 -11.31 6.75
N GLU A 252 15.95 -10.94 7.49
CA GLU A 252 16.38 -11.68 8.69
C GLU A 252 15.35 -11.67 9.80
N LEU A 253 14.73 -10.51 10.07
CA LEU A 253 13.65 -10.38 11.06
C LEU A 253 12.47 -11.28 10.68
N LEU A 254 12.10 -11.30 9.40
CA LEU A 254 11.04 -12.15 8.90
C LEU A 254 11.41 -13.63 9.00
N LYS A 255 12.60 -14.07 8.58
CA LYS A 255 13.02 -15.48 8.71
C LYS A 255 12.94 -16.02 10.14
N ASN A 256 13.26 -15.17 11.10
CA ASN A 256 13.29 -15.53 12.52
C ASN A 256 11.96 -15.23 13.24
N HIS A 257 10.95 -14.74 12.53
CA HIS A 257 9.69 -14.37 13.15
C HIS A 257 8.92 -15.63 13.59
N VAL A 258 8.52 -15.67 14.87
CA VAL A 258 7.90 -16.83 15.56
C VAL A 258 6.60 -17.34 14.92
N GLY A 259 5.95 -16.50 14.11
CA GLY A 259 4.76 -16.87 13.35
C GLY A 259 5.05 -17.65 12.06
N TRP A 260 6.29 -17.78 11.61
CA TRP A 260 6.59 -18.60 10.44
C TRP A 260 6.61 -20.08 10.80
N LYS A 261 5.75 -20.85 10.13
CA LYS A 261 5.67 -22.30 10.28
C LYS A 261 5.44 -22.92 8.91
N ASP A 262 6.25 -23.92 8.57
CA ASP A 262 6.14 -24.67 7.30
C ASP A 262 6.14 -23.78 6.04
N GLY A 263 6.90 -22.67 6.08
CA GLY A 263 6.98 -21.70 4.97
C GLY A 263 5.78 -20.77 4.84
N GLN A 264 4.90 -20.73 5.83
CA GLN A 264 3.75 -19.82 5.89
C GLN A 264 3.79 -18.94 7.14
N LEU A 265 3.36 -17.69 6.99
CA LEU A 265 3.21 -16.77 8.12
C LEU A 265 1.85 -17.00 8.81
N GLN A 266 1.85 -17.73 9.91
CA GLN A 266 0.71 -18.00 10.78
C GLN A 266 0.80 -17.12 12.04
N ASP A 267 0.50 -15.83 11.91
CA ASP A 267 0.43 -14.90 13.03
C ASP A 267 -1.03 -14.48 13.26
N GLU A 268 -1.68 -15.03 14.29
CA GLU A 268 -3.05 -14.72 14.70
C GLU A 268 -3.29 -13.22 14.92
N ARG A 269 -2.23 -12.45 15.24
CA ARG A 269 -2.34 -10.99 15.37
C ARG A 269 -2.39 -10.31 14.01
N CYS A 270 -1.74 -10.86 12.99
CA CYS A 270 -1.89 -10.41 11.60
C CYS A 270 -3.32 -10.65 11.10
N LYS A 271 -3.96 -11.74 11.53
CA LYS A 271 -5.38 -12.00 11.21
C LYS A 271 -6.29 -10.91 11.77
N VAL A 272 -5.97 -10.38 12.95
CA VAL A 272 -6.63 -9.21 13.57
C VAL A 272 -6.14 -7.87 13.00
N LEU A 273 -5.32 -7.79 11.95
CA LEU A 273 -5.00 -6.51 11.31
C LEU A 273 -5.33 -6.52 9.83
N ALA A 274 -5.33 -7.70 9.25
CA ALA A 274 -5.28 -7.90 7.82
C ALA A 274 -6.28 -8.99 7.36
N GLY A 275 -6.97 -9.68 8.27
CA GLY A 275 -7.84 -10.81 7.93
C GLY A 275 -7.06 -12.07 7.55
N GLU A 276 -7.77 -13.17 7.29
CA GLU A 276 -7.16 -14.48 6.97
C GLU A 276 -6.40 -14.47 5.62
N GLU A 277 -6.88 -13.70 4.65
CA GLU A 277 -6.31 -13.63 3.29
C GLU A 277 -4.88 -13.06 3.25
N ASN A 278 -4.47 -12.30 4.27
CA ASN A 278 -3.16 -11.66 4.30
C ASN A 278 -2.02 -12.60 4.71
N TRP A 279 -2.32 -13.77 5.29
CA TRP A 279 -1.32 -14.81 5.50
C TRP A 279 -0.84 -15.41 4.17
N ASP A 280 -1.77 -15.63 3.24
CA ASP A 280 -1.45 -16.16 1.91
C ASP A 280 -0.61 -15.14 1.12
N VAL A 281 -0.97 -13.86 1.20
CA VAL A 281 -0.21 -12.77 0.56
C VAL A 281 1.22 -12.69 1.12
N ALA A 282 1.38 -12.65 2.44
CA ALA A 282 2.71 -12.61 3.06
C ALA A 282 3.56 -13.83 2.67
N SER A 283 2.96 -15.00 2.68
CA SER A 283 3.65 -16.26 2.32
C SER A 283 4.04 -16.27 0.84
N ALA A 284 3.19 -15.74 -0.05
CA ALA A 284 3.47 -15.63 -1.48
C ALA A 284 4.52 -14.54 -1.82
N MET A 285 4.61 -13.49 -1.00
CA MET A 285 5.50 -12.36 -1.24
C MET A 285 6.89 -12.54 -0.63
N PHE A 286 7.05 -13.40 0.38
CA PHE A 286 8.36 -13.64 0.99
C PHE A 286 9.43 -14.17 0.01
N PRO A 287 9.12 -15.07 -0.95
CA PRO A 287 10.05 -15.42 -2.03
C PRO A 287 10.51 -14.23 -2.89
N VAL A 288 9.67 -13.20 -3.03
CA VAL A 288 10.04 -11.95 -3.74
C VAL A 288 11.08 -11.17 -2.94
N VAL A 289 10.96 -11.15 -1.61
CA VAL A 289 11.98 -10.55 -0.71
C VAL A 289 13.30 -11.31 -0.84
N GLU A 290 13.28 -12.65 -0.84
CA GLU A 290 14.49 -13.47 -1.03
C GLU A 290 15.18 -13.15 -2.37
N ALA A 291 14.40 -13.13 -3.46
CA ALA A 291 14.93 -12.82 -4.78
C ALA A 291 15.49 -11.39 -4.86
N ALA A 292 14.82 -10.41 -4.24
CA ALA A 292 15.27 -9.04 -4.24
C ALA A 292 16.63 -8.85 -3.55
N VAL A 293 16.92 -9.60 -2.48
CA VAL A 293 18.24 -9.56 -1.84
C VAL A 293 19.30 -10.25 -2.70
N GLN A 294 18.99 -11.43 -3.27
CA GLN A 294 19.93 -12.16 -4.14
C GLN A 294 20.34 -11.34 -5.37
N ASP A 295 19.39 -10.63 -5.99
CA ASP A 295 19.69 -9.76 -7.13
C ASP A 295 20.61 -8.60 -6.73
N TRP A 296 20.43 -8.05 -5.53
CA TRP A 296 21.24 -6.94 -5.03
C TRP A 296 22.69 -7.38 -4.75
N ASP A 297 22.86 -8.56 -4.15
CA ASP A 297 24.18 -9.20 -3.95
C ASP A 297 24.89 -9.47 -5.29
N PHE A 298 24.13 -9.89 -6.31
CA PHE A 298 24.67 -10.14 -7.63
C PHE A 298 25.17 -8.87 -8.33
N GLU A 299 24.45 -7.75 -8.20
CA GLU A 299 24.87 -6.46 -8.77
C GLU A 299 26.17 -5.95 -8.14
N LYS A 300 26.40 -6.17 -6.85
CA LYS A 300 27.67 -5.85 -6.17
C LYS A 300 28.87 -6.65 -6.66
N SER A 301 28.63 -7.85 -7.19
CA SER A 301 29.69 -8.76 -7.66
C SER A 301 30.20 -8.45 -9.07
N ARG A 302 29.55 -7.52 -9.79
CA ARG A 302 29.93 -7.05 -11.12
C ARG A 302 30.81 -5.81 -11.06
#